data_AF-A0A6I5RKA9-F1
#
_entry.id   AF-A0A6I5RKA9-F1
#
_cell.length_a   1.000
_cell.length_b   1.000
_cell.length_c   1.000
_cell.angle_alpha   90.00
_cell.angle_beta   90.00
_cell.angle_gamma   90.00
#
_symmetry.space_group_name_H-M   'P 1'
#
loop_
_entity.id
_entity.type
_entity.pdbx_description
1 polymer ?
#
loop_
_entity_poly.entity_id
_entity_poly.type
_entity_poly.pdbx_seq_one_letter_code
_entity_poly.pdbx_strand_id
1 'polypeptide(L)'
;MGIREESIYEGGPHIGDLILNVLLGFTVVCLPLTVGAIARAIWLRYMITNRRISVTGGWLGRDRSDIIYSEIRDIVTVPRGLGLWGDMV
;
A
#
# COMPACT_ATOMS: atom_id res chain seq x y z
N MET A 1 24.66 -10.23 -19.79
CA MET A 1 23.45 -10.74 -19.11
C MET A 1 22.83 -9.62 -18.32
N GLY A 2 21.62 -9.17 -18.70
CA GLY A 2 20.86 -8.19 -17.92
C GLY A 2 20.59 -8.74 -16.53
N ILE A 3 20.91 -7.95 -15.51
CA ILE A 3 20.80 -8.31 -14.11
C ILE A 3 19.34 -8.71 -13.86
N ARG A 4 19.08 -9.98 -13.53
CA ARG A 4 17.71 -10.47 -13.26
C ARG A 4 17.22 -9.77 -12.01
N GLU A 5 16.31 -8.81 -12.16
CA GLU A 5 15.56 -8.28 -11.02
C GLU A 5 14.57 -9.36 -10.61
N GLU A 6 14.82 -9.96 -9.44
CA GLU A 6 13.92 -10.92 -8.82
C GLU A 6 12.88 -10.13 -8.02
N SER A 7 11.59 -10.33 -8.32
CA SER A 7 10.50 -9.77 -7.55
C SER A 7 10.27 -10.65 -6.32
N ILE A 8 10.54 -10.06 -5.15
CA ILE A 8 10.45 -10.74 -3.86
C ILE A 8 9.00 -10.67 -3.35
N TYR A 9 8.29 -9.59 -3.70
CA TYR A 9 6.90 -9.42 -3.32
C TYR A 9 6.15 -8.58 -4.36
N GLU A 10 5.00 -9.10 -4.78
CA GLU A 10 4.03 -8.39 -5.63
C GLU A 10 2.66 -8.53 -4.97
N GLY A 11 2.11 -7.43 -4.47
CA GLY A 11 0.90 -7.48 -3.66
C GLY A 11 0.13 -6.16 -3.60
N GLY A 12 -1.16 -6.27 -3.31
CA GLY A 12 -2.00 -5.13 -2.96
C GLY A 12 -1.92 -4.82 -1.45
N PRO A 13 -2.50 -3.70 -1.01
CA PRO A 13 -2.61 -3.36 0.40
C PRO A 13 -3.40 -4.41 1.18
N HIS A 14 -3.15 -4.48 2.49
CA HIS A 14 -3.78 -5.47 3.37
C HIS A 14 -5.31 -5.29 3.40
N ILE A 15 -6.04 -6.38 3.15
CA ILE A 15 -7.52 -6.40 3.08
C ILE A 15 -8.16 -5.99 4.43
N GLY A 16 -7.43 -6.11 5.54
CA GLY A 16 -7.89 -5.68 6.86
C GLY A 16 -8.24 -4.19 6.95
N ASP A 17 -7.51 -3.31 6.24
CA ASP A 17 -7.86 -1.88 6.20
C ASP A 17 -9.18 -1.67 5.48
N LEU A 18 -9.44 -2.44 4.42
CA LEU A 18 -10.71 -2.39 3.69
C LEU A 18 -11.87 -2.86 4.56
N ILE A 19 -11.73 -4.00 5.24
CA ILE A 19 -12.79 -4.58 6.07
C ILE A 19 -13.16 -3.64 7.23
N LEU A 20 -12.16 -3.11 7.94
CA LEU A 20 -12.39 -2.20 9.07
C LEU A 20 -13.12 -0.93 8.60
N ASN A 21 -12.65 -0.32 7.50
CA ASN A 21 -13.30 0.86 6.97
C ASN A 21 -14.73 0.54 6.50
N VAL A 22 -14.97 -0.56 5.78
CA VAL A 22 -16.31 -0.96 5.34
C VAL A 22 -17.27 -1.19 6.52
N LEU A 23 -16.82 -1.83 7.60
CA LEU A 23 -17.61 -2.00 8.83
C LEU A 23 -17.98 -0.65 9.46
N LEU A 24 -17.03 0.30 9.50
CA LEU A 24 -17.29 1.66 9.98
C LEU A 24 -18.20 2.46 9.05
N GLY A 25 -18.17 2.18 7.74
CA GLY A 25 -19.00 2.82 6.72
C GLY A 25 -20.50 2.56 6.83
N PHE A 26 -20.92 1.62 7.69
CA PHE A 26 -22.33 1.51 8.06
C PHE A 26 -22.83 2.79 8.76
N THR A 27 -21.93 3.55 9.38
CA THR A 27 -22.21 4.92 9.81
C THR A 27 -22.11 5.85 8.60
N VAL A 28 -23.20 6.56 8.28
CA VAL A 28 -23.28 7.48 7.12
C VAL A 28 -22.15 8.51 7.11
N VAL A 29 -21.63 8.87 8.28
CA VAL A 29 -20.50 9.80 8.47
C VAL A 29 -19.18 9.25 7.91
N CYS A 30 -18.97 7.93 7.92
CA CYS A 30 -17.72 7.30 7.49
C CYS A 30 -17.71 6.85 6.03
N LEU A 31 -18.81 7.02 5.29
CA LEU A 31 -18.89 6.69 3.86
C LEU A 31 -17.77 7.30 2.99
N PRO A 32 -17.35 8.58 3.12
CA PRO A 32 -16.24 9.09 2.32
C PRO A 32 -14.91 8.40 2.62
N LEU A 33 -14.68 7.99 3.87
CA LEU A 33 -13.48 7.24 4.27
C LEU A 33 -13.47 5.83 3.66
N THR A 34 -14.63 5.16 3.60
CA THR A 34 -14.72 3.82 3.00
C THR A 34 -14.47 3.83 1.50
N VAL A 35 -14.98 4.83 0.78
CA VAL A 35 -14.71 5.01 -0.64
C VAL A 35 -13.21 5.21 -0.89
N GLY A 36 -12.53 5.99 -0.04
CA GLY A 36 -11.08 6.17 -0.09
C GLY A 36 -10.30 4.86 0.15
N ALA A 37 -10.75 4.03 1.10
CA ALA A 37 -10.14 2.72 1.37
C ALA A 37 -10.34 1.73 0.21
N ILE A 38 -11.55 1.71 -0.39
CA ILE A 38 -11.86 0.89 -1.56
C ILE A 38 -11.00 1.30 -2.75
N ALA A 39 -10.90 2.61 -3.01
CA ALA A 39 -10.05 3.13 -4.08
C ALA A 39 -8.59 2.67 -3.90
N ARG A 40 -8.04 2.77 -2.69
CA ARG A 40 -6.70 2.26 -2.39
C ARG A 40 -6.58 0.76 -2.62
N ALA A 41 -7.56 -0.02 -2.17
CA ALA A 41 -7.54 -1.48 -2.34
C ALA A 41 -7.51 -1.92 -3.81
N ILE A 42 -8.12 -1.14 -4.71
CA ILE A 42 -8.18 -1.45 -6.14
C ILE A 42 -6.90 -0.98 -6.87
N TRP A 43 -6.45 0.25 -6.59
CA TRP A 43 -5.40 0.89 -7.40
C TRP A 43 -3.99 0.72 -6.84
N LEU A 44 -3.84 0.43 -5.56
CA LEU A 44 -2.53 0.44 -4.93
C LEU A 44 -1.88 -0.94 -5.06
N ARG A 45 -0.67 -0.97 -5.62
CA ARG A 45 0.14 -2.19 -5.79
C ARG A 45 1.59 -1.91 -5.42
N TYR A 46 2.15 -2.80 -4.60
CA TYR A 46 3.54 -2.79 -4.18
C TYR A 46 4.28 -3.88 -4.95
N MET A 47 5.40 -3.50 -5.56
CA MET A 47 6.34 -4.40 -6.21
C MET A 47 7.70 -4.18 -5.57
N ILE A 48 8.11 -5.13 -4.73
CA ILE A 48 9.39 -5.12 -4.03
C ILE A 48 10.34 -6.04 -4.79
N THR A 49 11.45 -5.48 -5.26
CA THR A 49 12.52 -6.22 -5.93
C THR A 49 13.80 -6.15 -5.12
N ASN A 50 14.83 -6.90 -5.53
CA ASN A 50 16.14 -6.86 -4.86
C ASN A 50 16.86 -5.51 -4.99
N ARG A 51 16.51 -4.65 -5.95
CA ARG A 51 17.21 -3.36 -6.18
C ARG A 51 16.36 -2.13 -5.85
N ARG A 52 15.04 -2.22 -6.01
CA ARG A 52 14.12 -1.10 -5.77
C ARG A 52 12.78 -1.56 -5.23
N ILE A 53 12.10 -0.65 -4.56
CA ILE A 53 10.69 -0.74 -4.20
C ILE A 53 9.92 0.13 -5.20
N SER A 54 9.03 -0.48 -5.97
CA SER A 54 8.11 0.21 -6.86
C SER A 54 6.74 0.25 -6.20
N VAL A 55 6.21 1.45 -5.97
CA VAL A 55 4.84 1.66 -5.47
C VAL A 55 4.02 2.26 -6.60
N THR A 56 3.05 1.51 -7.09
CA THR A 56 2.07 2.00 -8.07
C THR A 56 0.80 2.36 -7.32
N GLY A 57 0.33 3.59 -7.48
CA GLY A 57 -0.84 4.13 -6.81
C GLY A 57 -1.42 5.34 -7.54
N GLY A 58 -2.09 6.21 -6.79
CA GLY A 58 -2.78 7.37 -7.33
C GLY A 58 -4.15 7.04 -7.93
N TRP A 59 -4.88 8.08 -8.31
CA TRP A 59 -6.20 7.94 -8.93
C TRP A 59 -6.05 7.27 -10.30
N LEU A 60 -6.71 6.13 -10.50
CA LEU A 60 -6.56 5.28 -11.69
C LEU A 60 -5.17 4.58 -11.85
N GLY A 61 -4.34 4.52 -10.79
CA GLY A 61 -3.02 3.87 -10.90
C GLY A 61 -2.01 4.67 -11.73
N ARG A 62 -2.20 6.00 -11.83
CA ARG A 62 -1.40 6.90 -12.67
C ARG A 62 -0.06 7.29 -12.06
N ASP A 63 0.09 7.18 -10.75
CA ASP A 63 1.32 7.53 -10.07
C ASP A 63 2.13 6.28 -9.80
N ARG A 64 3.37 6.28 -10.28
CA ARG A 64 4.34 5.22 -10.00
C ARG A 64 5.57 5.86 -9.38
N SER A 65 5.86 5.46 -8.15
CA SER A 65 7.03 5.92 -7.39
C SER A 65 8.01 4.76 -7.26
N ASP A 66 9.21 4.93 -7.81
CA ASP A 66 10.30 3.96 -7.71
C ASP A 66 11.33 4.49 -6.71
N ILE A 67 11.60 3.73 -5.66
CA ILE A 67 12.51 4.09 -4.56
C ILE A 67 13.67 3.10 -4.53
N ILE A 68 14.90 3.61 -4.52
CA ILE A 68 16.11 2.78 -4.45
C ILE A 68 16.51 2.60 -2.98
N TYR A 69 16.93 1.40 -2.58
CA TYR A 69 17.28 1.11 -1.17
C TYR A 69 18.35 2.03 -0.59
N SER A 70 19.29 2.51 -1.39
CA SER A 70 20.34 3.44 -0.95
C SER A 70 19.82 4.82 -0.54
N GLU A 71 18.62 5.19 -0.97
CA GLU A 71 18.00 6.48 -0.63
C GLU A 71 17.12 6.41 0.63
N ILE A 72 16.87 5.20 1.13
CA ILE A 72 16.04 4.99 2.33
C ILE A 72 16.90 5.33 3.56
N ARG A 73 16.54 6.42 4.23
CA ARG A 73 17.23 6.87 5.44
C ARG A 73 16.79 6.07 6.67
N ASP A 74 15.48 5.90 6.85
CA ASP A 74 14.84 5.19 7.95
C ASP A 74 13.52 4.60 7.45
N ILE A 75 13.03 3.54 8.12
CA ILE A 75 11.72 2.93 7.87
C ILE A 75 10.96 2.87 9.18
N VAL A 76 9.80 3.52 9.24
CA VAL A 76 8.93 3.52 10.41
C VAL A 76 7.63 2.80 10.07
N THR A 77 7.24 1.85 10.91
CA THR A 77 5.96 1.15 10.78
C THR A 77 4.98 1.64 11.83
N VAL A 78 3.81 2.11 11.38
CA VAL A 78 2.73 2.57 12.24
C VAL A 78 1.63 1.51 12.25
N PRO A 79 1.50 0.72 13.34
CA PRO A 79 0.48 -0.30 13.43
C PRO A 79 -0.93 0.31 13.52
N ARG A 80 -1.88 -0.33 12.84
CA ARG A 80 -3.33 -0.12 12.89
C ARG A 80 -4.04 -1.43 13.24
N GLY A 81 -5.30 -1.35 13.66
CA GLY A 81 -6.12 -2.53 13.94
C GLY A 81 -5.48 -3.49 14.96
N LEU A 82 -5.00 -2.97 16.09
CA LEU A 82 -4.33 -3.75 17.15
C LEU A 82 -3.01 -4.42 16.73
N GLY A 83 -2.35 -3.92 15.69
CA GLY A 83 -1.05 -4.45 15.21
C GLY A 83 -1.16 -5.50 14.11
N LEU A 84 -2.36 -5.78 13.61
CA LEU A 84 -2.60 -6.75 12.54
C LEU A 84 -2.18 -6.24 11.15
N TRP A 85 -2.18 -4.92 10.93
CA TRP A 85 -1.67 -4.30 9.72
C TRP A 85 -1.22 -2.87 10.02
N GLY A 86 -0.41 -2.25 9.18
CA GLY A 86 0.11 -0.90 9.44
C GLY A 86 0.55 -0.20 8.18
N ASP A 87 0.71 1.11 8.28
CA ASP A 87 1.33 1.91 7.23
C ASP A 87 2.85 1.93 7.47
N MET A 88 3.62 2.01 6.38
CA MET A 88 5.07 2.18 6.41
C MET A 88 5.39 3.58 5.86
N VAL A 89 6.22 4.35 6.58
CA VAL A 89 6.64 5.71 6.24
C VAL A 89 8.16 5.83 6.32
#